data_AF-A0A812ZXH5-F1
#
_entry.id   AF-A0A812ZXH5-F1
#
_cell.length_a   1.000
_cell.length_b   1.000
_cell.length_c   1.000
_cell.angle_alpha   90.00
_cell.angle_beta   90.00
_cell.angle_gamma   90.00
#
_symmetry.space_group_name_H-M   'P 1'
#
loop_
_entity.id
_entity.type
_entity.pdbx_description
1 polymer ?
#
loop_
_entity_poly.entity_id
_entity_poly.type
_entity_poly.pdbx_seq_one_letter_code
_entity_poly.pdbx_strand_id
1 'polypeptide(L)'
;MGDFVHIARTAGPGLRLRAWLQRLPTLLWWELIYGLLLAATVLSMHPSLDRCSIAFRLCQWSALLAAALAGLSFFSFLPFLGFLQRSPLLRTLQQATRFYYQSPQPPGTVYISDGGVLDNTGVLSLMRRRCRRILAVYAGEEAKGKELKCIKKLLMHMHE
;
A
#
# COMPACT_ATOMS: atom_id res chain seq x y z
N MET A 1 12.76 -6.37 -2.14
CA MET A 1 12.26 -6.73 -0.78
C MET A 1 13.28 -6.43 0.33
N GLY A 2 14.50 -5.94 0.01
CA GLY A 2 15.54 -5.58 0.98
C GLY A 2 15.44 -4.18 1.59
N ASP A 3 14.77 -3.24 0.94
CA ASP A 3 14.85 -1.81 1.33
C ASP A 3 13.86 -1.40 2.43
N PHE A 4 12.85 -2.24 2.71
CA PHE A 4 11.94 -2.05 3.86
C PHE A 4 12.65 -2.13 5.21
N VAL A 5 13.83 -2.77 5.26
CA VAL A 5 14.60 -2.98 6.50
C VAL A 5 15.37 -1.71 6.91
N HIS A 6 15.75 -0.84 5.97
CA HIS A 6 16.61 0.31 6.26
C HIS A 6 15.89 1.48 6.93
N ILE A 7 14.66 1.82 6.52
CA ILE A 7 13.90 2.92 7.17
C ILE A 7 13.41 2.51 8.57
N ALA A 8 13.23 1.21 8.82
CA ALA A 8 12.99 0.73 10.17
C ALA A 8 14.20 1.03 11.08
N ARG A 9 15.44 0.94 10.58
CA ARG A 9 16.69 1.08 11.39
C ARG A 9 16.86 2.42 12.13
N THR A 10 16.28 3.51 11.65
CA THR A 10 16.38 4.84 12.29
C THR A 10 15.19 5.17 13.19
N ALA A 11 14.09 4.40 13.11
CA ALA A 11 12.94 4.57 13.98
C ALA A 11 13.15 3.83 15.31
N GLY A 12 13.12 4.56 16.42
CA GLY A 12 13.22 3.98 17.76
C GLY A 12 12.19 2.84 17.98
N PRO A 13 12.47 1.86 18.84
CA PRO A 13 11.68 0.64 18.99
C PRO A 13 10.18 0.90 19.22
N GLY A 14 9.82 1.98 19.92
CA GLY A 14 8.42 2.39 20.13
C GLY A 14 7.68 2.82 18.85
N LEU A 15 8.36 3.46 17.89
CA LEU A 15 7.75 3.90 16.64
C LEU A 15 7.47 2.71 15.70
N ARG A 16 8.38 1.73 15.69
CA ARG A 16 8.20 0.47 14.94
C ARG A 16 7.03 -0.33 15.47
N LEU A 17 6.92 -0.49 16.80
CA LEU A 17 5.83 -1.24 17.41
C LEU A 17 4.48 -0.60 17.08
N ARG A 18 4.37 0.74 17.16
CA ARG A 18 3.16 1.47 16.74
C ARG A 18 2.82 1.25 15.27
N ALA A 19 3.81 1.30 14.38
CA ALA A 19 3.60 1.05 12.95
C ALA A 19 3.11 -0.39 12.66
N TRP A 20 3.61 -1.38 13.40
CA TRP A 20 3.18 -2.77 13.30
C TRP A 20 1.77 -2.98 13.86
N LEU A 21 1.47 -2.44 15.04
CA LEU A 21 0.13 -2.48 15.64
C LEU A 21 -0.93 -1.85 14.73
N GLN A 22 -0.54 -0.82 13.98
CA GLN A 22 -1.40 -0.14 13.02
C GLN A 22 -1.71 -0.95 11.75
N ARG A 23 -0.94 -2.00 11.46
CA ARG A 23 -1.15 -2.93 10.32
C ARG A 23 -1.84 -4.23 10.73
N LEU A 24 -1.88 -4.53 12.03
CA LEU A 24 -2.50 -5.72 12.60
C LEU A 24 -3.96 -5.91 12.12
N PRO A 25 -4.83 -4.88 12.08
CA PRO A 25 -6.19 -5.04 11.58
C PRO A 25 -6.24 -5.49 10.11
N THR A 26 -5.39 -4.91 9.25
CA THR A 26 -5.32 -5.34 7.85
C THR A 26 -4.77 -6.75 7.69
N LEU A 27 -3.77 -7.14 8.50
CA LEU A 27 -3.19 -8.48 8.46
C LEU A 27 -4.22 -9.53 8.88
N LEU A 28 -4.92 -9.32 9.99
CA LEU A 28 -5.98 -10.21 10.46
C LEU A 28 -7.08 -10.40 9.40
N TRP A 29 -7.39 -9.34 8.64
CA TRP A 29 -8.38 -9.43 7.58
C TRP A 29 -7.91 -10.28 6.39
N TRP A 30 -6.64 -10.14 6.00
CA TRP A 30 -6.05 -10.98 4.95
C TRP A 30 -5.92 -12.44 5.38
N GLU A 31 -5.51 -12.69 6.63
CA GLU A 31 -5.47 -14.03 7.21
C GLU A 31 -6.84 -14.69 7.24
N LEU A 32 -7.91 -13.93 7.54
CA LEU A 32 -9.28 -14.45 7.49
C LEU A 32 -9.68 -14.84 6.06
N ILE A 33 -9.41 -13.99 5.07
CA ILE A 33 -9.71 -14.28 3.65
C ILE A 33 -8.94 -15.52 3.20
N TYR A 34 -7.65 -15.60 3.54
CA TYR A 34 -6.80 -16.73 3.21
C TYR A 34 -7.27 -18.02 3.88
N GLY A 35 -7.63 -17.97 5.17
CA GLY A 35 -8.16 -19.11 5.91
C GLY A 35 -9.47 -19.64 5.33
N LEU A 36 -10.37 -18.76 4.89
CA LEU A 36 -11.62 -19.16 4.21
C LEU A 36 -11.35 -19.84 2.87
N LEU A 37 -10.40 -19.31 2.07
CA LEU A 37 -9.98 -19.93 0.82
C LEU A 37 -9.31 -21.28 1.04
N LEU A 38 -8.45 -21.39 2.04
CA LEU A 38 -7.79 -22.66 2.41
C LEU A 38 -8.81 -23.70 2.88
N ALA A 39 -9.79 -23.29 3.69
CA ALA A 39 -10.87 -24.19 4.10
C ALA A 39 -11.69 -24.65 2.89
N ALA A 40 -12.01 -23.74 1.96
CA ALA A 40 -12.73 -24.07 0.74
C ALA A 40 -11.95 -25.06 -0.14
N THR A 41 -10.63 -24.88 -0.31
CA THR A 41 -9.80 -25.80 -1.10
C THR A 41 -9.70 -27.17 -0.45
N VAL A 42 -9.47 -27.26 0.86
CA VAL A 42 -9.44 -28.53 1.59
C VAL A 42 -10.78 -29.26 1.50
N LEU A 43 -11.90 -28.55 1.66
CA LEU A 43 -13.24 -29.12 1.50
C LEU A 43 -13.51 -29.60 0.07
N SER A 44 -12.99 -28.90 -0.95
CA SER A 44 -13.15 -29.28 -2.36
C SER A 44 -12.39 -30.54 -2.76
N MET A 45 -11.34 -30.91 -2.02
CA MET A 45 -10.57 -32.14 -2.30
C MET A 45 -11.30 -33.43 -1.88
N HIS A 46 -12.36 -33.33 -1.07
CA HIS A 46 -13.13 -34.49 -0.63
C HIS A 46 -14.43 -34.63 -1.47
N PRO A 47 -14.64 -35.76 -2.18
CA PRO A 47 -15.65 -35.88 -3.25
C PRO A 47 -17.12 -36.04 -2.79
N SER A 48 -17.53 -35.46 -1.67
CA SER A 48 -18.93 -35.48 -1.22
C SER A 48 -19.73 -34.27 -1.75
N LEU A 49 -20.93 -34.51 -2.29
CA LEU A 49 -21.82 -33.49 -2.87
C LEU A 49 -22.11 -32.30 -1.92
N ASP A 50 -22.38 -32.58 -0.64
CA ASP A 50 -22.68 -31.52 0.34
C ASP A 50 -21.48 -30.58 0.59
N ARG A 51 -20.26 -31.12 0.62
CA ARG A 51 -19.04 -30.32 0.87
C ARG A 51 -18.69 -29.42 -0.29
N CYS A 52 -19.04 -29.78 -1.52
CA CYS A 52 -18.85 -28.92 -2.70
C CYS A 52 -19.67 -27.63 -2.58
N SER A 53 -20.93 -27.74 -2.15
CA SER A 53 -21.79 -26.57 -1.94
C SER A 53 -21.27 -25.63 -0.85
N ILE A 54 -20.72 -26.20 0.24
CA ILE A 54 -20.12 -25.45 1.34
C ILE A 54 -18.83 -24.76 0.87
N ALA A 55 -17.95 -25.47 0.16
CA ALA A 55 -16.73 -24.91 -0.41
C ALA A 55 -17.03 -23.74 -1.34
N PHE A 56 -18.04 -23.87 -2.20
CA PHE A 56 -18.48 -22.79 -3.09
C PHE A 56 -18.95 -21.55 -2.31
N ARG A 57 -19.78 -21.74 -1.27
CA ARG A 57 -20.20 -20.63 -0.39
C ARG A 57 -19.01 -19.97 0.31
N LEU A 58 -18.05 -20.75 0.81
CA LEU A 58 -16.83 -20.22 1.44
C LEU A 58 -16.00 -19.39 0.46
N CYS A 59 -15.85 -19.85 -0.78
CA CYS A 59 -15.22 -19.07 -1.85
C CYS A 59 -15.99 -17.76 -2.11
N GLN A 60 -17.32 -17.80 -2.21
CA GLN A 60 -18.13 -16.58 -2.39
C GLN A 60 -17.94 -15.59 -1.24
N TRP A 61 -17.97 -16.05 0.01
CA TRP A 61 -17.72 -15.20 1.18
C TRP A 61 -16.31 -14.59 1.17
N SER A 62 -15.29 -15.36 0.82
CA SER A 62 -13.92 -14.84 0.71
C SER A 62 -13.80 -13.76 -0.38
N ALA A 63 -14.46 -13.96 -1.53
CA ALA A 63 -14.47 -13.01 -2.63
C ALA A 63 -15.21 -11.72 -2.26
N LEU A 64 -16.36 -11.83 -1.58
CA LEU A 64 -17.12 -10.69 -1.06
C LEU A 64 -16.31 -9.89 -0.02
N LEU A 65 -15.62 -10.57 0.90
CA LEU A 65 -14.75 -9.91 1.88
C LEU A 65 -13.58 -9.18 1.21
N ALA A 66 -12.95 -9.79 0.20
CA ALA A 66 -11.87 -9.16 -0.56
C ALA A 66 -12.37 -7.94 -1.35
N ALA A 67 -13.54 -8.05 -2.00
CA ALA A 67 -14.15 -6.95 -2.73
C ALA A 67 -14.56 -5.80 -1.79
N ALA A 68 -15.13 -6.11 -0.63
CA ALA A 68 -15.47 -5.13 0.40
C ALA A 68 -14.21 -4.42 0.93
N LEU A 69 -13.12 -5.16 1.19
CA LEU A 69 -11.85 -4.58 1.61
C LEU A 69 -11.29 -3.63 0.54
N ALA A 70 -11.32 -4.04 -0.74
CA ALA A 70 -10.89 -3.22 -1.85
C ALA A 70 -11.75 -1.95 -1.99
N GLY A 71 -13.07 -2.06 -1.91
CA GLY A 71 -14.00 -0.93 -1.97
C GLY A 71 -13.84 0.04 -0.79
N LEU A 72 -13.80 -0.48 0.44
CA LEU A 72 -13.59 0.33 1.65
C LEU A 72 -12.24 1.04 1.65
N SER A 73 -11.24 0.48 0.97
CA SER A 73 -9.93 1.13 0.85
C SER A 73 -10.01 2.53 0.23
N PHE A 74 -10.97 2.79 -0.68
CA PHE A 74 -11.16 4.12 -1.29
C PHE A 74 -11.70 5.15 -0.29
N PHE A 75 -12.41 4.69 0.75
CA PHE A 75 -12.95 5.52 1.84
C PHE A 75 -11.99 5.63 3.04
N SER A 76 -10.75 5.18 2.87
CA SER A 76 -9.75 5.15 3.92
C SER A 76 -9.29 6.52 4.44
N PHE A 77 -9.79 7.61 3.86
CA PHE A 77 -9.68 8.96 4.41
C PHE A 77 -10.50 9.18 5.68
N LEU A 78 -11.49 8.32 5.95
CA LEU A 78 -12.26 8.36 7.19
C LEU A 78 -11.39 7.87 8.37
N PRO A 79 -11.47 8.51 9.55
CA PRO A 79 -10.54 8.27 10.66
C PRO A 79 -10.58 6.82 11.15
N PHE A 80 -11.73 6.16 11.06
CA PHE A 80 -11.91 4.76 11.44
C PHE A 80 -11.35 3.77 10.41
N LEU A 81 -11.19 4.16 9.15
CA LEU A 81 -10.64 3.32 8.07
C LEU A 81 -9.17 3.62 7.75
N GLY A 82 -8.52 4.51 8.50
CA GLY A 82 -7.14 4.94 8.23
C GLY A 82 -6.12 3.79 8.23
N PHE A 83 -6.44 2.66 8.87
CA PHE A 83 -5.60 1.46 8.82
C PHE A 83 -5.52 0.84 7.41
N LEU A 84 -6.55 0.99 6.56
CA LEU A 84 -6.57 0.45 5.19
C LEU A 84 -5.52 1.13 4.29
N GLN A 85 -5.18 2.41 4.54
CA GLN A 85 -4.12 3.12 3.78
C GLN A 85 -2.72 2.55 3.99
N ARG A 86 -2.53 1.76 5.05
CA ARG A 86 -1.22 1.22 5.44
C ARG A 86 -0.91 -0.12 4.78
N SER A 87 -1.89 -0.72 4.08
CA SER A 87 -1.71 -1.96 3.33
C SER A 87 -1.02 -1.68 1.98
N PRO A 88 0.14 -2.32 1.68
CA PRO A 88 0.82 -2.14 0.41
C PRO A 88 0.00 -2.65 -0.78
N LEU A 89 -0.74 -3.75 -0.61
CA LEU A 89 -1.54 -4.35 -1.68
C LEU A 89 -2.72 -3.44 -2.10
N LEU A 90 -3.45 -2.90 -1.11
CA LEU A 90 -4.55 -1.96 -1.37
C LEU A 90 -4.03 -0.67 -2.02
N ARG A 91 -2.83 -0.23 -1.62
CA ARG A 91 -2.20 0.94 -2.21
C ARG A 91 -1.82 0.71 -3.68
N THR A 92 -1.29 -0.46 -4.04
CA THR A 92 -1.03 -0.82 -5.44
C THR A 92 -2.32 -0.83 -6.26
N LEU A 93 -3.40 -1.37 -5.71
CA LEU A 93 -4.73 -1.38 -6.35
C LEU A 93 -5.25 0.06 -6.57
N GLN A 94 -5.19 0.91 -5.56
CA GLN A 94 -5.57 2.32 -5.67
C GLN A 94 -4.70 3.07 -6.70
N GLN A 95 -3.40 2.84 -6.70
CA GLN A 95 -2.47 3.42 -7.67
C GLN A 95 -2.78 2.98 -9.11
N ALA A 96 -3.13 1.71 -9.31
CA ALA A 96 -3.53 1.17 -10.60
C ALA A 96 -4.83 1.82 -11.11
N THR A 97 -5.82 2.01 -10.24
CA THR A 97 -7.08 2.71 -10.58
C THR A 97 -6.92 4.21 -10.80
N ARG A 98 -5.75 4.79 -10.48
CA ARG A 98 -5.47 6.24 -10.53
C ARG A 98 -6.46 7.09 -9.73
N PHE A 99 -7.14 6.49 -8.75
CA PHE A 99 -8.08 7.21 -7.90
C PHE A 99 -7.37 8.35 -7.17
N TYR A 100 -7.96 9.54 -7.24
CA TYR A 100 -7.42 10.75 -6.67
C TYR A 100 -8.40 11.33 -5.65
N TYR A 101 -7.98 11.38 -4.39
CA TYR A 101 -8.71 12.05 -3.32
C TYR A 101 -7.76 12.97 -2.56
N GLN A 102 -8.13 14.24 -2.46
CA GLN A 102 -7.39 15.23 -1.69
C GLN A 102 -7.94 15.25 -0.25
N SER A 103 -7.31 14.46 0.62
CA SER A 103 -7.65 14.46 2.04
C SER A 103 -7.25 15.77 2.71
N PRO A 104 -8.10 16.34 3.59
CA PRO A 104 -7.71 17.47 4.44
C PRO A 104 -6.64 17.08 5.47
N GLN A 105 -6.51 15.79 5.78
CA GLN A 105 -5.46 15.27 6.66
C GLN A 105 -4.25 14.77 5.84
N PRO A 106 -3.02 15.11 6.26
CA PRO A 106 -1.81 14.60 5.60
C PRO A 106 -1.74 13.08 5.73
N PRO A 107 -1.19 12.37 4.72
CA PRO A 107 -1.08 10.91 4.76
C PRO A 107 -0.16 10.49 5.90
N GLY A 108 -0.58 9.51 6.71
CA GLY A 108 0.22 9.00 7.82
C GLY A 108 1.52 8.29 7.42
N THR A 109 1.66 7.93 6.13
CA THR A 109 2.88 7.31 5.57
C THR A 109 3.06 7.73 4.12
N VAL A 110 4.10 8.52 3.86
CA VAL A 110 4.62 8.77 2.51
C VAL A 110 5.65 7.68 2.22
N TYR A 111 5.41 6.90 1.17
CA TYR A 111 6.36 5.89 0.72
C TYR A 111 7.33 6.58 -0.23
N ILE A 112 8.58 6.72 0.22
CA ILE A 112 9.71 7.18 -0.57
C ILE A 112 10.57 5.93 -0.73
N SER A 113 10.68 5.38 -1.93
CA SER A 113 11.58 4.25 -2.19
C SER A 113 12.89 4.73 -2.76
N ASP A 114 13.99 4.11 -2.34
CA ASP A 114 15.22 4.14 -3.12
C ASP A 114 15.04 3.31 -4.38
N GLY A 115 15.25 3.94 -5.51
CA GLY A 115 16.13 3.33 -6.50
C GLY A 115 15.61 2.43 -7.61
N GLY A 116 14.35 1.99 -7.67
CA GLY A 116 13.89 1.01 -8.68
C GLY A 116 13.31 1.58 -9.98
N VAL A 117 12.73 0.69 -10.80
CA VAL A 117 11.95 0.99 -12.04
C VAL A 117 10.72 1.89 -11.77
N LEU A 118 10.35 2.12 -10.52
CA LEU A 118 9.20 2.91 -10.08
C LEU A 118 9.63 3.99 -9.09
N ASP A 119 9.49 5.24 -9.54
CA ASP A 119 9.63 6.55 -8.86
C ASP A 119 10.38 6.57 -7.50
N ASN A 120 11.64 7.02 -7.55
CA ASN A 120 12.52 7.14 -6.39
C ASN A 120 12.30 8.40 -5.54
N THR A 121 11.43 9.30 -6.00
CA THR A 121 11.39 10.66 -5.48
C THR A 121 10.10 10.95 -4.74
N GLY A 122 9.08 10.10 -4.90
CA GLY A 122 7.71 10.39 -4.47
C GLY A 122 7.12 11.62 -5.16
N VAL A 123 7.83 12.23 -6.12
CA VAL A 123 7.44 13.47 -6.77
C VAL A 123 6.19 13.27 -7.60
N LEU A 124 5.99 12.10 -8.23
CA LEU A 124 4.74 11.85 -8.94
C LEU A 124 3.53 11.89 -7.98
N SER A 125 3.70 11.36 -6.78
CA SER A 125 2.65 11.40 -5.75
C SER A 125 2.41 12.82 -5.24
N LEU A 126 3.45 13.65 -5.14
CA LEU A 126 3.37 15.04 -4.68
C LEU A 126 2.82 15.98 -5.76
N MET A 127 3.22 15.81 -7.02
CA MET A 127 2.68 16.56 -8.16
C MET A 127 1.21 16.25 -8.40
N ARG A 128 0.80 14.97 -8.33
CA ARG A 128 -0.62 14.60 -8.43
C ARG A 128 -1.46 15.29 -7.35
N ARG A 129 -0.91 15.49 -6.15
CA ARG A 129 -1.55 16.20 -5.03
C ARG A 129 -1.54 17.72 -5.16
N ARG A 130 -1.02 18.28 -6.27
CA ARG A 130 -0.87 19.72 -6.51
C ARG A 130 -0.24 20.46 -5.32
N CYS A 131 0.72 19.83 -4.64
CA CYS A 131 1.44 20.47 -3.55
C CYS A 131 2.18 21.70 -4.09
N ARG A 132 1.81 22.90 -3.64
CA ARG A 132 2.44 24.17 -4.06
C ARG A 132 3.93 24.25 -3.72
N ARG A 133 4.37 23.52 -2.70
CA ARG A 133 5.76 23.47 -2.24
C ARG A 133 6.12 22.02 -1.95
N ILE A 134 7.17 21.53 -2.57
CA ILE A 134 7.72 20.20 -2.37
C ILE A 134 9.15 20.36 -1.85
N LEU A 135 9.40 19.96 -0.61
CA LEU A 135 10.76 19.89 -0.06
C LEU A 135 11.29 18.48 -0.33
N ALA A 136 12.14 18.34 -1.36
CA ALA A 136 12.83 17.10 -1.66
C ALA A 136 14.22 17.13 -1.02
N VAL A 137 14.45 16.29 -0.01
CA VAL A 137 15.78 16.12 0.61
C VAL A 137 16.41 14.88 -0.02
N TYR A 138 17.48 15.07 -0.79
CA TYR A 138 18.23 14.01 -1.44
C TYR A 138 19.49 13.69 -0.63
N ALA A 139 19.67 12.43 -0.26
CA ALA A 139 20.82 11.95 0.51
C ALA A 139 21.58 10.84 -0.23
N GLY A 140 21.59 10.87 -1.56
CA GLY A 140 22.38 9.93 -2.37
C GLY A 140 23.86 10.32 -2.39
N GLU A 141 24.72 9.33 -2.36
CA GLU A 141 26.17 9.50 -2.43
C GLU A 141 26.55 9.95 -3.85
N GLU A 142 26.93 11.21 -4.00
CA GLU A 142 27.14 11.86 -5.30
C GLU A 142 28.46 11.41 -5.93
N ALA A 143 28.56 10.14 -6.33
CA ALA A 143 29.80 9.64 -6.91
C ALA A 143 30.02 10.15 -8.35
N LYS A 144 28.96 10.32 -9.17
CA LYS A 144 29.10 10.62 -10.63
C LYS A 144 27.94 11.42 -11.28
N GLY A 145 27.14 12.18 -10.53
CA GLY A 145 26.14 13.11 -11.10
C GLY A 145 25.00 12.49 -11.95
N LYS A 146 24.79 11.17 -11.87
CA LYS A 146 23.79 10.46 -12.70
C LYS A 146 22.40 10.36 -12.06
N GLU A 147 22.30 10.43 -10.74
CA GLU A 147 21.06 10.13 -10.01
C GLU A 147 20.09 11.32 -9.91
N LEU A 148 20.58 12.55 -10.05
CA LEU A 148 19.77 13.77 -10.09
C LEU A 148 19.06 14.04 -11.43
N LYS A 149 19.27 13.20 -12.46
CA LYS A 149 18.67 13.42 -13.80
C LYS A 149 17.15 13.47 -13.77
N CYS A 150 16.51 12.65 -12.94
CA CYS A 150 15.04 12.61 -12.84
C CYS A 150 14.48 13.90 -12.23
N ILE A 151 15.06 14.36 -11.11
CA ILE A 151 14.67 15.61 -10.45
C ILE A 151 14.94 16.80 -11.36
N LYS A 152 16.09 16.82 -12.04
CA LYS A 152 16.45 17.92 -12.97
C LYS A 152 15.50 17.98 -14.17
N LYS A 153 15.07 16.84 -14.70
CA LYS A 153 14.08 16.77 -15.79
C LYS A 153 12.69 17.21 -15.33
N LEU A 154 12.29 16.86 -14.11
CA LEU A 154 11.07 17.33 -13.46
C LEU A 154 11.08 18.85 -13.25
N LEU A 155 12.17 19.41 -12.74
CA LEU A 155 12.33 20.86 -12.54
C LEU A 155 12.24 21.63 -13.86
N MET A 156 12.81 21.11 -14.96
CA MET A 156 12.70 21.75 -16.27
C MET A 156 11.26 21.74 -16.82
N HIS A 157 10.51 20.66 -16.63
CA HIS A 157 9.10 20.57 -17.06
C HIS A 157 8.12 21.38 -16.19
N MET A 158 8.50 21.78 -14.98
CA MET A 158 7.67 22.61 -14.11
C MET A 158 7.82 24.11 -14.39
N HIS A 159 8.81 24.51 -15.18
CA HIS A 159 9.11 25.90 -15.52
C HIS A 159 8.63 26.32 -16.93
N GLU A 160 8.05 25.38 -17.68
CA GLU A 160 7.26 25.62 -18.90
C GLU A 160 5.77 25.80 -18.54
#